data_AF-A0A7X4BEC5-F1
#
_entry.id   AF-A0A7X4BEC5-F1
#
_cell.length_a   1.000
_cell.length_b   1.000
_cell.length_c   1.000
_cell.angle_alpha   90.00
_cell.angle_beta   90.00
_cell.angle_gamma   90.00
#
_symmetry.space_group_name_H-M   'P 1'
#
loop_
_entity.id
_entity.type
_entity.pdbx_description
1 polymer ?
#
loop_
_entity_poly.entity_id
_entity_poly.type
_entity_poly.pdbx_seq_one_letter_code
_entity_poly.pdbx_strand_id
1 'polypeptide(L)'
;MRLHRRRQPGEPTHPPETGPPDGRAYAALGGKVPRLPIVSMILMAVFLVGGSIGLLVDWPAGPANLDWGVWVVLYGGYGFVISAALFHARTGR
;
A
#
# COMPACT_ATOMS: atom_id res chain seq x y z
N MET A 1 -42.83 -32.52 -23.44
CA MET A 1 -42.98 -31.10 -23.85
C MET A 1 -41.63 -30.41 -23.79
N ARG A 2 -40.95 -30.22 -24.94
CA ARG A 2 -39.70 -29.45 -25.04
C ARG A 2 -40.06 -28.01 -25.35
N LEU A 3 -39.74 -27.09 -24.45
CA LEU A 3 -39.84 -25.65 -24.71
C LEU A 3 -38.69 -25.26 -25.64
N HIS A 4 -39.04 -24.90 -26.88
CA HIS A 4 -38.13 -24.24 -27.81
C HIS A 4 -37.71 -22.88 -27.23
N ARG A 5 -36.53 -22.84 -26.60
CA ARG A 5 -35.86 -21.60 -26.23
C ARG A 5 -35.44 -20.90 -27.51
N ARG A 6 -36.17 -19.86 -27.92
CA ARG A 6 -35.75 -18.97 -29.01
C ARG A 6 -34.38 -18.39 -28.62
N ARG A 7 -33.35 -18.61 -29.44
CA ARG A 7 -32.10 -17.86 -29.37
C ARG A 7 -32.43 -16.39 -29.65
N GLN A 8 -32.03 -15.49 -28.75
CA GLN A 8 -32.05 -14.06 -29.05
C GLN A 8 -30.88 -13.76 -30.01
N PRO A 9 -31.12 -13.06 -31.13
CA PRO A 9 -30.05 -12.58 -31.99
C PRO A 9 -29.37 -11.41 -31.29
N GLY A 10 -28.17 -11.64 -30.75
CA GLY A 10 -27.37 -10.61 -30.08
C GLY A 10 -26.59 -11.07 -28.86
N GLU A 11 -26.66 -12.34 -28.47
CA GLU A 11 -25.83 -12.87 -27.37
C GLU A 11 -24.36 -12.94 -27.84
N PRO A 12 -23.44 -12.14 -27.28
CA PRO A 12 -22.05 -12.13 -27.70
C PRO A 12 -21.43 -13.49 -27.35
N THR A 13 -20.97 -14.21 -28.38
CA THR A 13 -20.40 -15.56 -28.27
C THR A 13 -18.96 -15.58 -27.75
N HIS A 14 -18.45 -14.43 -27.29
CA HIS A 14 -17.10 -14.28 -26.78
C HIS A 14 -17.12 -13.47 -25.47
N PRO A 15 -16.37 -13.89 -24.43
CA PRO A 15 -16.04 -12.97 -23.34
C PRO A 15 -15.38 -11.73 -23.95
N PRO A 16 -15.60 -10.53 -23.38
CA PRO A 16 -15.01 -9.31 -23.93
C PRO A 16 -13.51 -9.51 -24.05
N GLU A 17 -13.00 -9.47 -25.30
CA GLU A 17 -11.57 -9.45 -25.57
C GLU A 17 -10.99 -8.33 -24.73
N THR A 18 -10.05 -8.68 -23.85
CA THR A 18 -9.18 -7.73 -23.16
C THR A 18 -8.28 -7.11 -24.22
N GLY A 19 -8.82 -6.17 -24.99
CA GLY A 19 -8.06 -5.31 -25.86
C GLY A 19 -7.00 -4.55 -25.04
N PRO A 20 -5.96 -4.02 -25.69
CA PRO A 20 -4.99 -3.17 -25.02
C PRO A 20 -5.74 -2.06 -24.27
N PRO A 21 -5.36 -1.76 -23.01
CA PRO A 21 -6.10 -0.83 -22.16
C PRO A 21 -6.34 0.44 -22.95
N ASP A 22 -7.62 0.74 -23.20
CA ASP A 22 -8.02 1.89 -23.97
C ASP A 22 -7.47 3.13 -23.27
N GLY A 23 -6.88 4.06 -24.04
CA GLY A 23 -6.28 5.29 -23.52
C GLY A 23 -7.23 6.14 -22.63
N ARG A 24 -8.51 5.79 -22.62
CA ARG A 24 -9.57 6.33 -21.76
C ARG A 24 -9.41 5.93 -20.29
N ALA A 25 -8.89 4.73 -19.99
CA ALA A 25 -8.58 4.33 -18.62
C ALA A 25 -7.52 5.24 -17.99
N TYR A 26 -6.52 5.67 -18.77
CA TYR A 26 -5.51 6.64 -18.34
C TYR A 26 -6.04 8.08 -18.33
N ALA A 27 -6.98 8.44 -19.21
CA ALA A 27 -7.61 9.76 -19.22
C ALA A 27 -8.57 9.98 -18.03
N ALA A 28 -9.17 8.90 -17.49
CA ALA A 28 -10.03 8.95 -16.31
C ALA A 28 -9.24 9.19 -15.00
N LEU A 29 -7.94 8.91 -14.99
CA LEU A 29 -7.00 9.39 -13.97
C LEU A 29 -6.65 10.86 -14.26
N GLY A 30 -7.68 11.71 -14.32
CA GLY A 30 -7.57 13.08 -14.76
C GLY A 30 -6.49 13.84 -14.00
N GLY A 31 -5.37 14.12 -14.68
CA GLY A 31 -4.45 15.26 -14.52
C GLY A 31 -3.95 15.67 -13.13
N LYS A 32 -4.32 14.99 -12.06
CA LYS A 32 -3.83 15.25 -10.71
C LYS A 32 -2.52 14.52 -10.59
N VAL A 33 -1.43 15.24 -10.86
CA VAL A 33 -0.09 14.88 -10.42
C VAL A 33 -0.23 14.32 -8.99
N PRO A 34 0.14 13.04 -8.74
CA PRO A 34 0.07 12.49 -7.41
C PRO A 34 0.86 13.41 -6.48
N ARG A 35 0.17 14.12 -5.58
CA ARG A 35 0.86 14.97 -4.61
C ARG A 35 1.58 14.00 -3.69
N LEU A 36 2.91 14.01 -3.76
CA LEU A 36 3.74 13.25 -2.83
C LEU A 36 3.33 13.63 -1.40
N PRO A 37 2.88 12.68 -0.57
CA PRO A 37 2.48 12.97 0.80
C PRO A 37 3.74 13.27 1.62
N ILE A 38 4.07 14.57 1.71
CA ILE A 38 5.29 15.08 2.36
C ILE A 38 5.40 14.54 3.80
N VAL A 39 4.28 14.46 4.51
CA VAL A 39 4.26 13.94 5.88
C VAL A 39 4.66 12.46 5.92
N SER A 40 4.13 11.62 5.04
CA SER A 40 4.52 10.21 4.95
C SER A 40 5.98 10.04 4.56
N MET A 41 6.50 10.91 3.70
CA MET A 41 7.94 10.96 3.36
C MET A 41 8.80 11.28 4.59
N ILE A 42 8.42 12.30 5.37
CA ILE A 42 9.14 12.66 6.60
C ILE A 42 9.07 11.51 7.61
N LEU A 43 7.88 10.93 7.81
CA LEU A 43 7.69 9.81 8.73
C LEU A 43 8.55 8.62 8.32
N MET A 44 8.66 8.34 7.01
CA MET A 44 9.47 7.26 6.48
C MET A 44 10.97 7.54 6.64
N ALA A 45 11.40 8.78 6.38
CA ALA A 45 12.80 9.18 6.60
C ALA A 45 13.19 9.04 8.07
N VAL A 46 12.33 9.46 9.00
CA VAL A 46 12.54 9.30 10.45
C VAL A 46 12.64 7.82 10.82
N PHE A 47 11.75 6.96 10.29
CA PHE A 47 11.80 5.54 10.56
C PHE A 47 13.09 4.89 10.03
N LEU A 48 13.51 5.20 8.80
CA LEU A 48 14.72 4.64 8.20
C LEU A 48 15.98 5.10 8.93
N VAL A 49 16.12 6.39 9.22
CA VAL A 49 17.28 6.93 9.92
C VAL A 49 17.31 6.42 11.36
N GLY A 50 16.19 6.53 12.08
CA GLY A 50 16.08 6.07 13.46
C GLY A 50 16.30 4.57 13.59
N GLY A 51 15.73 3.77 12.69
CA GLY A 51 15.92 2.32 12.65
C GLY A 51 17.35 1.93 12.31
N SER A 52 18.00 2.62 11.35
CA SER A 52 19.41 2.37 11.02
C SER A 52 20.33 2.67 12.19
N ILE A 53 20.14 3.81 12.87
CA ILE A 53 20.87 4.16 14.09
C ILE A 53 20.61 3.10 15.16
N GLY A 54 19.35 2.71 15.36
CA GLY A 54 18.95 1.68 16.30
C GLY A 54 19.62 0.32 16.04
N LEU A 55 19.95 -0.03 14.79
CA LEU A 55 20.69 -1.26 14.49
C LEU A 55 22.21 -1.12 14.65
N LEU A 56 22.74 0.10 14.54
CA LEU A 56 24.18 0.37 14.60
C LEU A 56 24.68 0.72 16.01
N VAL A 57 23.76 0.99 16.94
CA VAL A 57 24.10 1.23 18.34
C VAL A 57 24.49 -0.09 19.01
N ASP A 58 25.55 -0.05 19.81
CA ASP A 58 25.93 -1.16 20.68
C ASP A 58 24.95 -1.24 21.85
N TRP A 59 24.04 -2.20 21.78
CA TRP A 59 23.08 -2.47 22.85
C TRP A 59 23.67 -3.41 23.91
N PRO A 60 23.30 -3.24 25.19
CA PRO A 60 23.63 -4.22 26.21
C PRO A 60 23.00 -5.59 25.88
N ALA A 61 23.60 -6.68 26.35
CA ALA A 61 23.04 -8.02 26.11
C ALA A 61 21.60 -8.13 26.64
N GLY A 62 20.66 -8.52 25.78
CA GLY A 62 19.28 -8.74 26.16
C GLY A 62 19.06 -10.09 26.88
N PRO A 63 17.98 -10.22 27.65
CA PRO A 63 17.63 -11.47 28.30
C PRO A 63 17.46 -12.58 27.26
N ALA A 64 18.05 -13.76 27.51
CA ALA A 64 17.99 -14.90 26.59
C ALA A 64 18.51 -14.63 25.16
N ASN A 65 19.58 -13.81 25.03
CA ASN A 65 20.19 -13.43 23.76
C ASN A 65 19.27 -12.60 22.85
N LEU A 66 18.39 -11.79 23.43
CA LEU A 66 17.54 -10.87 22.69
C LEU A 66 18.37 -9.75 22.03
N ASP A 67 18.16 -9.53 20.74
CA ASP A 67 18.71 -8.40 20.00
C ASP A 67 17.82 -7.16 20.17
N TRP A 68 18.25 -6.21 20.99
CA TRP A 68 17.50 -4.97 21.23
C TRP A 68 17.37 -4.10 19.99
N GLY A 69 18.36 -4.07 19.11
CA GLY A 69 18.32 -3.25 17.90
C GLY A 69 17.17 -3.71 17.00
N VAL A 70 17.04 -5.01 16.79
CA VAL A 70 15.93 -5.60 16.04
C VAL A 70 14.58 -5.30 16.69
N TRP A 71 14.49 -5.39 18.01
CA TRP A 71 13.25 -5.09 18.74
C TRP A 71 12.84 -3.63 18.59
N VAL A 72 13.78 -2.70 18.75
CA VAL A 72 13.53 -1.27 18.56
C VAL A 72 13.03 -0.98 17.15
N VAL A 73 13.62 -1.60 16.11
CA VAL A 73 13.13 -1.45 14.73
C VAL A 73 11.72 -2.01 14.56
N LEU A 74 11.45 -3.20 15.11
CA LEU A 74 10.15 -3.86 14.98
C LEU A 74 9.03 -3.03 15.63
N TYR A 75 9.21 -2.64 16.90
CA TYR A 75 8.22 -1.85 17.64
C TYR A 75 8.14 -0.41 17.15
N GLY A 76 9.26 0.18 16.74
CA GLY A 76 9.28 1.46 16.05
C GLY A 76 8.48 1.43 14.75
N GLY A 77 8.55 0.31 14.01
CA GLY A 77 7.77 0.09 12.79
C GLY A 77 6.27 0.06 13.03
N TYR A 78 5.82 -0.62 14.09
CA TYR A 78 4.41 -0.56 14.50
C TYR A 78 3.98 0.87 14.83
N GLY A 79 4.81 1.62 15.58
CA GLY A 79 4.57 3.03 15.88
C GLY A 79 4.43 3.90 14.62
N PHE A 80 5.29 3.67 13.63
CA PHE A 80 5.24 4.34 12.32
C PHE A 80 3.92 4.05 11.60
N VAL A 81 3.51 2.78 11.49
CA VAL A 81 2.27 2.39 10.79
C VAL A 81 1.04 2.99 11.48
N ILE A 82 0.98 2.89 12.81
CA ILE A 82 -0.13 3.46 13.60
C ILE A 82 -0.19 4.97 13.42
N SER A 83 0.95 5.66 13.46
CA SER A 83 1.03 7.11 13.28
C SER A 83 0.61 7.54 11.87
N ALA A 84 1.06 6.82 10.84
CA ALA A 84 0.65 7.06 9.46
C ALA A 84 -0.85 6.84 9.26
N ALA A 85 -1.41 5.76 9.82
CA ALA A 85 -2.83 5.47 9.77
C ALA A 85 -3.67 6.52 10.51
N LEU A 86 -3.24 6.96 11.69
CA LEU A 86 -3.89 8.03 12.44
C LEU A 86 -3.84 9.37 11.69
N PHE A 87 -2.71 9.70 11.09
CA PHE A 87 -2.57 10.90 10.27
C PHE A 87 -3.54 10.88 9.09
N HIS A 88 -3.60 9.77 8.36
CA HIS A 88 -4.54 9.61 7.26
C HIS A 88 -5.99 9.70 7.74
N ALA A 89 -6.34 9.01 8.83
CA ALA A 89 -7.69 9.04 9.40
C ALA A 89 -8.12 10.45 9.86
N ARG A 90 -7.18 11.26 10.38
CA ARG A 90 -7.45 12.63 10.87
C ARG A 90 -7.51 13.67 9.74
N THR A 91 -6.71 13.49 8.69
CA THR A 91 -6.53 14.53 7.66
C THR A 91 -7.17 14.19 6.31
N GLY A 92 -7.56 12.93 6.11
CA GLY A 92 -8.09 12.43 4.83
C GLY A 92 -7.06 12.46 3.69
N ARG A 93 -5.77 12.45 4.03
CA ARG A 93 -4.63 12.57 3.10
C ARG A 93 -3.69 11.38 3.22
#